data_AF-A0A5A9NWD5-F1
#
_entry.id   AF-A0A5A9NWD5-F1
#
_cell.length_a   1.000
_cell.length_b   1.000
_cell.length_c   1.000
_cell.angle_alpha   90.00
_cell.angle_beta   90.00
_cell.angle_gamma   90.00
#
_symmetry.space_group_name_H-M   'P 1'
#
loop_
_entity.id
_entity.type
_entity.pdbx_description
1 polymer ?
#
loop_
_entity_poly.entity_id
_entity_poly.type
_entity_poly.pdbx_seq_one_letter_code
_entity_poly.pdbx_strand_id
1 'polypeptide(L)'
;MTVSDYVGFRQPGENEMKAVLDNAESQEEVCDLLHAAPFQNILPRVHVKEGERLDAKMKRLEAKYTALHLVPLIERLGTPQQIAIAREGDLLTKERLCCGLSMFEVILTRVRGYLDDPIWRGPLPSNGVMHVDECVEFHRLWSAMQFVYCIPVGAHEFTVEQCFGDGLNWAGCMIIMLLGQQRRYDILDFSYHLLKVQKHDGKDEIIKSVTLKKMVDRIRKFQIVNDEIFAILNKYLKSGDGENMPVEHVRCFQPPIHQSLASN
;
A
#
# COMPACT_ATOMS: atom_id res chain seq x y z
N MET A 1 -6.87 17.72 21.92
CA MET A 1 -7.26 16.77 20.87
C MET A 1 -8.65 16.30 21.18
N THR A 2 -9.60 16.62 20.30
CA THR A 2 -11.03 16.38 20.51
C THR A 2 -11.49 15.21 19.65
N VAL A 3 -12.66 14.63 19.97
CA VAL A 3 -13.29 13.57 19.14
C VAL A 3 -13.44 14.02 17.68
N SER A 4 -13.58 15.32 17.43
CA SER A 4 -13.65 15.90 16.08
C SER A 4 -12.40 15.63 15.24
N ASP A 5 -11.22 15.62 15.86
CA ASP A 5 -9.96 15.38 15.16
C ASP A 5 -9.91 13.92 14.64
N TYR A 6 -10.35 12.97 15.47
CA TYR A 6 -10.43 11.55 15.09
C TYR A 6 -11.49 11.26 14.03
N VAL A 7 -12.62 11.97 14.07
CA VAL A 7 -13.68 11.85 13.06
C VAL A 7 -13.18 12.33 11.68
N GLY A 8 -12.35 13.37 11.64
CA GLY A 8 -11.74 13.87 10.40
C GLY A 8 -10.87 12.84 9.68
N PHE A 9 -10.19 11.96 10.41
CA PHE A 9 -9.36 10.88 9.83
C PHE A 9 -10.12 9.59 9.56
N ARG A 10 -11.30 9.38 10.18
CA ARG A 10 -12.12 8.19 9.96
C ARG A 10 -12.68 8.10 8.53
N GLN A 11 -13.26 9.20 8.02
CA GLN A 11 -13.92 9.19 6.72
C GLN A 11 -12.96 8.87 5.54
N PRO A 12 -11.70 9.38 5.52
CA PRO A 12 -10.71 8.94 4.54
C PRO A 12 -10.41 7.44 4.61
N GLY A 13 -10.17 6.88 5.81
CA GLY A 13 -9.84 5.47 5.99
C GLY A 13 -10.98 4.50 5.64
N GLU A 14 -12.24 4.86 5.91
CA GLU A 14 -13.40 4.06 5.49
C GLU A 14 -13.61 4.10 3.97
N ASN A 15 -13.27 5.20 3.30
CA ASN A 15 -13.30 5.28 1.83
C ASN A 15 -12.18 4.47 1.17
N GLU A 16 -11.04 4.29 1.83
CA GLU A 16 -9.95 3.42 1.37
C GLU A 16 -10.22 1.93 1.59
N MET A 17 -11.11 1.57 2.51
CA MET A 17 -11.64 0.20 2.62
C MET A 17 -12.40 -0.22 1.34
N LYS A 18 -12.71 0.72 0.44
CA LYS A 18 -13.13 0.39 -0.94
C LYS A 18 -12.02 -0.23 -1.79
N ALA A 19 -10.76 -0.26 -1.38
CA ALA A 19 -9.72 -1.10 -2.01
C ALA A 19 -10.03 -2.61 -1.88
N VAL A 20 -10.93 -3.00 -0.96
CA VAL A 20 -11.53 -4.35 -0.95
C VAL A 20 -12.38 -4.59 -2.20
N LEU A 21 -12.96 -3.53 -2.80
CA LEU A 21 -13.68 -3.64 -4.07
C LEU A 21 -12.70 -3.96 -5.22
N ASP A 22 -11.50 -3.36 -5.27
CA ASP A 22 -10.48 -3.73 -6.26
C ASP A 22 -10.16 -5.23 -6.19
N ASN A 23 -10.09 -5.80 -4.97
CA ASN A 23 -9.84 -7.22 -4.79
C ASN A 23 -11.03 -8.10 -5.20
N ALA A 24 -12.26 -7.67 -4.92
CA ALA A 24 -13.47 -8.38 -5.35
C ALA A 24 -13.62 -8.35 -6.88
N GLU A 25 -13.40 -7.19 -7.50
CA GLU A 25 -13.41 -7.00 -8.94
C GLU A 25 -12.32 -7.83 -9.61
N SER A 26 -11.10 -7.86 -9.04
CA SER A 26 -10.03 -8.72 -9.55
C SER A 26 -10.40 -10.21 -9.52
N GLN A 27 -11.11 -10.68 -8.48
CA GLN A 27 -11.56 -12.07 -8.41
C GLN A 27 -12.65 -12.39 -9.44
N GLU A 28 -13.56 -11.45 -9.68
CA GLU A 28 -14.60 -11.56 -10.70
C GLU A 28 -13.98 -11.62 -12.10
N GLU A 29 -13.09 -10.67 -12.42
CA GLU A 29 -12.42 -10.61 -13.73
C GLU A 29 -11.58 -11.87 -14.01
N VAL A 30 -10.90 -12.43 -13.00
CA VAL A 30 -10.17 -13.70 -13.16
C VAL A 30 -11.13 -14.85 -13.46
N CYS A 31 -12.29 -14.91 -12.79
CA CYS A 31 -13.30 -15.92 -13.10
C CYS A 31 -13.81 -15.78 -14.55
N ASP A 32 -14.06 -14.56 -15.02
CA ASP A 32 -14.45 -14.29 -16.40
C ASP A 32 -13.38 -14.75 -17.40
N LEU A 33 -12.12 -14.42 -17.15
CA LEU A 33 -10.99 -14.83 -17.99
C LEU A 33 -10.85 -16.35 -18.05
N LEU A 34 -11.07 -17.07 -16.94
CA LEU A 34 -11.03 -18.53 -16.91
C LEU A 34 -12.14 -19.15 -17.77
N HIS A 35 -13.34 -18.56 -17.79
CA HIS A 35 -14.43 -19.01 -18.65
C HIS A 35 -14.22 -18.63 -20.12
N ALA A 36 -13.56 -17.51 -20.40
CA ALA A 36 -13.23 -17.05 -21.74
C ALA A 36 -12.06 -17.83 -22.38
N ALA A 37 -11.11 -18.32 -21.58
CA ALA A 37 -9.87 -18.94 -22.01
C ALA A 37 -10.01 -19.99 -23.15
N PRO A 38 -10.96 -20.94 -23.12
CA PRO A 38 -11.12 -21.92 -24.20
C PRO A 38 -11.48 -21.30 -25.56
N PHE A 39 -12.18 -20.17 -25.56
CA PHE A 39 -12.64 -19.49 -26.79
C PHE A 39 -11.59 -18.52 -27.35
N GLN A 40 -10.63 -18.12 -26.51
CA GLN A 40 -9.52 -17.22 -26.86
C GLN A 40 -8.19 -17.97 -27.08
N ASN A 41 -8.25 -19.31 -27.22
CA ASN A 41 -7.08 -20.16 -27.44
C ASN A 41 -6.03 -20.11 -26.30
N ILE A 42 -6.47 -19.84 -25.07
CA ILE A 42 -5.60 -19.86 -23.89
C ILE A 42 -5.69 -21.24 -23.26
N LEU A 43 -4.58 -21.99 -23.30
CA LEU A 43 -4.52 -23.36 -22.81
C LEU A 43 -3.59 -23.47 -21.59
N PRO A 44 -4.00 -24.20 -20.53
CA PRO A 44 -3.15 -24.43 -19.39
C PRO A 44 -1.95 -25.31 -19.76
N ARG A 45 -0.86 -25.15 -19.02
CA ARG A 45 0.33 -25.99 -19.20
C ARG A 45 0.01 -27.46 -18.92
N VAL A 46 0.34 -28.33 -19.87
CA VAL A 46 0.10 -29.77 -19.75
C VAL A 46 1.26 -30.53 -19.10
N HIS A 47 0.94 -31.65 -18.46
CA HIS A 47 1.92 -32.60 -17.97
C HIS A 47 2.69 -33.25 -19.14
N VAL A 48 4.02 -33.35 -19.01
CA VAL A 48 4.94 -33.89 -20.01
C VAL A 48 5.65 -35.10 -19.41
N LYS A 49 5.54 -36.26 -20.06
CA LYS A 49 6.23 -37.48 -19.64
C LYS A 49 7.67 -37.49 -20.15
N GLU A 50 8.50 -38.34 -19.55
CA GLU A 50 9.88 -38.54 -20.00
C GLU A 50 9.93 -38.94 -21.48
N GLY A 51 10.77 -38.28 -22.26
CA GLY A 51 10.86 -38.45 -23.72
C GLY A 51 9.87 -37.60 -24.55
N GLU A 52 8.94 -36.87 -23.94
CA GLU A 52 8.02 -35.98 -24.64
C GLU A 52 8.51 -34.52 -24.64
N ARG A 53 8.14 -33.74 -25.67
CA ARG A 53 8.41 -32.30 -25.75
C ARG A 53 7.13 -31.50 -25.46
N LEU A 54 7.24 -30.50 -24.58
CA LEU A 54 6.13 -29.62 -24.21
C LEU A 54 5.50 -28.95 -25.43
N ASP A 55 6.31 -28.37 -26.32
CA ASP A 55 5.84 -27.65 -27.51
C ASP A 55 5.00 -28.54 -28.44
N ALA A 56 5.43 -29.79 -28.64
CA ALA A 56 4.71 -30.75 -29.47
C ALA A 56 3.34 -31.11 -28.86
N LYS A 57 3.28 -31.23 -27.53
CA LYS A 57 2.04 -31.51 -26.79
C LYS A 57 1.09 -30.31 -26.79
N MET A 58 1.61 -29.10 -26.57
CA MET A 58 0.83 -27.86 -26.62
C MET A 58 0.22 -27.66 -28.02
N LYS A 59 1.00 -27.84 -29.10
CA LYS A 59 0.48 -27.77 -30.48
C LYS A 59 -0.62 -28.79 -30.77
N ARG A 60 -0.49 -30.02 -30.26
CA ARG A 60 -1.55 -31.03 -30.39
C ARG A 60 -2.82 -30.63 -29.63
N LEU A 61 -2.67 -30.03 -28.45
CA LEU A 61 -3.79 -29.54 -27.65
C LEU A 61 -4.49 -28.36 -28.32
N GLU A 62 -3.72 -27.42 -28.87
CA GLU A 62 -4.22 -26.30 -29.66
C GLU A 62 -5.02 -26.79 -30.87
N ALA A 63 -4.49 -27.76 -31.62
CA ALA A 63 -5.20 -28.39 -32.74
C ALA A 63 -6.52 -29.05 -32.30
N LYS A 64 -6.55 -29.68 -31.12
CA LYS A 64 -7.75 -30.33 -30.57
C LYS A 64 -8.87 -29.30 -30.27
N TYR A 65 -8.51 -28.12 -29.77
CA TYR A 65 -9.47 -27.09 -29.37
C TYR A 65 -9.67 -25.97 -30.41
N THR A 66 -9.03 -26.07 -31.58
CA THR A 66 -9.12 -25.06 -32.65
C THR A 66 -10.57 -24.73 -33.04
N ALA A 67 -11.49 -25.70 -32.95
CA ALA A 67 -12.91 -25.47 -33.27
C ALA A 67 -13.64 -24.53 -32.29
N LEU A 68 -13.10 -24.33 -31.08
CA LEU A 68 -13.65 -23.41 -30.07
C LEU A 68 -13.13 -21.98 -30.23
N HIS A 69 -12.06 -21.78 -31.01
CA HIS A 69 -11.45 -20.46 -31.18
C HIS A 69 -12.41 -19.54 -31.94
N LEU A 70 -13.03 -18.61 -31.20
CA LEU A 70 -14.23 -17.91 -31.64
C LEU A 70 -13.98 -16.96 -32.81
N VAL A 71 -12.98 -16.09 -32.70
CA VAL A 71 -12.70 -15.07 -33.71
C VAL A 71 -12.35 -15.69 -35.07
N PRO A 72 -11.40 -16.65 -35.19
CA PRO A 72 -11.12 -17.30 -36.47
C PRO A 72 -12.31 -18.06 -37.06
N LEU A 73 -13.18 -18.61 -36.21
CA LEU A 73 -14.39 -19.30 -36.67
C LEU A 73 -15.36 -18.31 -37.32
N ILE A 74 -15.59 -17.15 -36.70
CA ILE A 74 -16.45 -16.08 -37.24
C ILE A 74 -15.80 -15.44 -38.47
N GLU A 75 -14.48 -15.26 -38.50
CA GLU A 75 -13.78 -14.77 -39.69
C GLU A 75 -13.95 -15.68 -40.91
N ARG A 76 -14.06 -16.99 -40.69
CA ARG A 76 -14.25 -17.97 -41.77
C ARG A 76 -15.70 -18.07 -42.26
N LEU A 77 -16.69 -17.89 -41.38
CA LEU A 77 -18.09 -18.24 -41.65
C LEU A 77 -19.08 -17.07 -41.52
N GLY A 78 -18.68 -15.98 -40.90
CA GLY A 78 -19.53 -14.85 -40.56
C GLY A 78 -19.55 -13.72 -41.59
N THR A 79 -20.49 -12.79 -41.40
CA THR A 79 -20.57 -11.56 -42.19
C THR A 79 -19.52 -10.53 -41.74
N PRO A 80 -19.20 -9.52 -42.57
CA PRO A 80 -18.30 -8.44 -42.16
C PRO A 80 -18.71 -7.74 -40.85
N GLN A 81 -20.01 -7.59 -40.61
CA GLN A 81 -20.53 -7.01 -39.38
C GLN A 81 -20.29 -7.91 -38.17
N GLN A 82 -20.50 -9.23 -38.31
CA GLN A 82 -20.24 -10.20 -37.24
C GLN A 82 -18.76 -10.27 -36.88
N ILE A 83 -17.87 -10.19 -37.87
CA ILE A 83 -16.42 -10.17 -37.67
C ILE A 83 -16.00 -8.95 -36.87
N ALA A 84 -16.50 -7.76 -37.21
CA ALA A 84 -16.19 -6.53 -36.49
C ALA A 84 -16.61 -6.63 -35.01
N ILE A 85 -17.85 -7.05 -34.76
CA ILE A 85 -18.40 -7.21 -33.41
C ILE A 85 -17.61 -8.27 -32.61
N ALA A 86 -17.25 -9.39 -33.23
CA ALA A 86 -16.49 -10.45 -32.56
C ALA A 86 -15.09 -10.00 -32.14
N ARG A 87 -14.40 -9.21 -32.98
CA ARG A 87 -13.08 -8.67 -32.65
C ARG A 87 -13.13 -7.67 -31.50
N GLU A 88 -14.14 -6.79 -31.48
CA GLU A 88 -14.35 -5.85 -30.37
C GLU A 88 -14.71 -6.59 -29.07
N GLY A 89 -15.61 -7.57 -29.15
CA GLY A 89 -15.98 -8.39 -27.99
C GLY A 89 -14.81 -9.19 -27.41
N ASP A 90 -13.97 -9.77 -28.26
CA ASP A 90 -12.75 -10.47 -27.84
C ASP A 90 -11.77 -9.53 -27.10
N LEU A 91 -11.62 -8.30 -27.59
CA LEU A 91 -10.80 -7.27 -26.96
C LEU A 91 -11.30 -6.92 -25.55
N LEU A 92 -12.60 -6.65 -25.41
CA LEU A 92 -13.22 -6.33 -24.12
C LEU A 92 -13.19 -7.50 -23.13
N THR A 93 -13.15 -8.74 -23.64
CA THR A 93 -13.11 -9.93 -22.79
C THR A 93 -11.71 -10.18 -22.23
N LYS A 94 -10.65 -9.95 -23.04
CA LYS A 94 -9.25 -10.20 -22.64
C LYS A 94 -8.61 -9.05 -21.86
N GLU A 95 -9.01 -7.81 -22.12
CA GLU A 95 -8.44 -6.62 -21.47
C GLU A 95 -9.21 -6.33 -20.17
N ARG A 96 -8.66 -6.81 -19.05
CA ARG A 96 -9.21 -6.66 -17.70
C ARG A 96 -8.24 -5.89 -16.80
N LEU A 97 -8.75 -5.23 -15.77
CA LEU A 97 -7.91 -4.47 -14.83
C LEU A 97 -6.91 -5.39 -14.13
N CYS A 98 -7.33 -6.60 -13.77
CA CYS A 98 -6.50 -7.63 -13.14
C CYS A 98 -5.28 -8.07 -13.96
N CYS A 99 -5.22 -7.73 -15.26
CA CYS A 99 -4.10 -8.06 -16.15
C CYS A 99 -2.87 -7.14 -15.99
N GLY A 100 -2.88 -6.18 -15.06
CA GLY A 100 -1.70 -5.37 -14.73
C GLY A 100 -1.97 -3.93 -14.28
N LEU A 101 -3.23 -3.57 -14.01
CA LEU A 101 -3.62 -2.25 -13.54
C LEU A 101 -4.08 -2.33 -12.08
N SER A 102 -3.76 -1.32 -11.27
CA SER A 102 -4.26 -1.18 -9.90
C SER A 102 -4.86 0.21 -9.69
N MET A 103 -6.15 0.29 -9.35
CA MET A 103 -6.81 1.56 -9.07
C MET A 103 -6.31 2.17 -7.77
N PHE A 104 -5.97 1.34 -6.78
CA PHE A 104 -5.46 1.80 -5.50
C PHE A 104 -4.21 2.68 -5.62
N GLU A 105 -3.25 2.34 -6.49
CA GLU A 105 -2.06 3.19 -6.71
C GLU A 105 -2.43 4.58 -7.27
N VAL A 106 -3.38 4.63 -8.20
CA VAL A 106 -3.89 5.89 -8.78
C VAL A 106 -4.55 6.74 -7.69
N ILE A 107 -5.33 6.11 -6.80
CA ILE A 107 -5.98 6.80 -5.67
C ILE A 107 -4.91 7.38 -4.75
N LEU A 108 -3.93 6.59 -4.31
CA LEU A 108 -2.85 7.04 -3.43
C LEU A 108 -2.05 8.21 -4.05
N THR A 109 -1.79 8.15 -5.35
CA THR A 109 -1.09 9.22 -6.08
C THR A 109 -1.91 10.51 -6.11
N ARG A 110 -3.23 10.42 -6.31
CA ARG A 110 -4.13 11.59 -6.24
C ARG A 110 -4.19 12.18 -4.85
N VAL A 111 -4.29 11.35 -3.80
CA VAL A 111 -4.31 11.82 -2.42
C VAL A 111 -3.00 12.54 -2.07
N ARG A 112 -1.86 12.07 -2.57
CA ARG A 112 -0.57 12.76 -2.39
C ARG A 112 -0.62 14.20 -2.91
N GLY A 113 -1.31 14.45 -4.02
CA GLY A 113 -1.51 15.79 -4.58
C GLY A 113 -2.42 16.70 -3.74
N TYR A 114 -3.11 16.18 -2.73
CA TYR A 114 -3.86 17.01 -1.77
C TYR A 114 -2.99 17.42 -0.56
N LEU A 115 -1.78 16.90 -0.45
CA LEU A 115 -0.85 17.14 0.67
C LEU A 115 0.26 18.14 0.28
N ASP A 116 -0.10 19.19 -0.44
CA ASP A 116 0.84 20.20 -0.95
C ASP A 116 1.16 21.32 0.05
N ASP A 117 0.29 21.53 1.05
CA ASP A 117 0.52 22.56 2.06
C ASP A 117 1.84 22.32 2.83
N PRO A 118 2.71 23.35 2.98
CA PRO A 118 3.98 23.19 3.67
C PRO A 118 3.85 22.69 5.12
N ILE A 119 2.69 22.86 5.78
CA ILE A 119 2.47 22.40 7.14
C ILE A 119 2.68 20.89 7.32
N TRP A 120 2.46 20.09 6.26
CA TRP A 120 2.63 18.63 6.31
C TRP A 120 4.09 18.20 6.46
N ARG A 121 5.02 18.98 5.88
CA ARG A 121 6.46 18.70 5.82
C ARG A 121 7.28 19.56 6.78
N GLY A 122 6.74 20.71 7.19
CA GLY A 122 7.44 21.67 8.03
C GLY A 122 8.57 22.40 7.27
N PRO A 123 9.32 23.25 7.99
CA PRO A 123 10.48 23.96 7.44
C PRO A 123 11.67 23.02 7.19
N LEU A 124 12.74 23.53 6.58
CA LEU A 124 13.99 22.79 6.44
C LEU A 124 14.64 22.52 7.81
N PRO A 125 15.30 21.35 7.99
CA PRO A 125 15.94 20.99 9.25
C PRO A 125 17.19 21.83 9.52
N SER A 126 17.36 22.20 10.78
CA SER A 126 18.47 23.03 11.30
C SER A 126 19.85 22.40 11.05
N ASN A 127 19.94 21.07 11.19
CA ASN A 127 21.16 20.29 10.92
C ASN A 127 21.40 20.01 9.43
N GLY A 128 20.52 20.46 8.54
CA GLY A 128 20.62 20.23 7.10
C GLY A 128 20.31 18.79 6.66
N VAL A 129 19.92 17.88 7.55
CA VAL A 129 19.64 16.46 7.27
C VAL A 129 18.17 16.11 7.52
N MET A 130 17.72 16.15 8.78
CA MET A 130 16.35 15.83 9.20
C MET A 130 16.04 16.41 10.58
N HIS A 131 14.77 16.66 10.88
CA HIS A 131 14.31 17.04 12.21
C HIS A 131 14.43 15.87 13.18
N VAL A 132 14.88 16.13 14.42
CA VAL A 132 15.15 15.08 15.44
C VAL A 132 14.45 15.36 16.75
N ASP A 133 14.39 16.62 17.20
CA ASP A 133 13.68 16.98 18.43
C ASP A 133 12.47 17.87 18.11
N GLU A 134 12.49 18.51 16.94
CA GLU A 134 11.46 19.41 16.47
C GLU A 134 10.17 18.65 16.10
N CYS A 135 9.03 19.16 16.59
CA CYS A 135 7.70 18.61 16.32
C CYS A 135 7.00 19.38 15.18
N VAL A 136 7.64 19.45 14.01
CA VAL A 136 7.18 20.27 12.87
C VAL A 136 6.75 19.47 11.64
N GLU A 137 6.79 18.13 11.71
CA GLU A 137 6.34 17.21 10.65
C GLU A 137 5.07 16.48 11.09
N PHE A 138 4.21 16.09 10.14
CA PHE A 138 2.96 15.39 10.44
C PHE A 138 3.15 14.13 11.28
N HIS A 139 4.17 13.31 11.01
CA HIS A 139 4.41 12.09 11.79
C HIS A 139 4.63 12.33 13.29
N ARG A 140 5.07 13.54 13.69
CA ARG A 140 5.19 13.93 15.10
C ARG A 140 3.86 14.19 15.75
N LEU A 141 2.95 14.86 15.03
CA LEU A 141 1.57 15.01 15.45
C LEU A 141 0.93 13.61 15.59
N TRP A 142 1.13 12.74 14.61
CA TRP A 142 0.63 11.37 14.67
C TRP A 142 1.21 10.57 15.84
N SER A 143 2.50 10.74 16.16
CA SER A 143 3.11 10.12 17.34
C SER A 143 2.43 10.55 18.65
N ALA A 144 2.03 11.82 18.75
CA ALA A 144 1.26 12.32 19.89
C ALA A 144 -0.17 11.75 19.91
N MET A 145 -0.84 11.64 18.75
CA MET A 145 -2.15 10.97 18.64
C MET A 145 -2.04 9.51 19.07
N GLN A 146 -1.02 8.79 18.61
CA GLN A 146 -0.74 7.41 18.99
C GLN A 146 -0.52 7.26 20.47
N PHE A 147 0.25 8.15 21.08
CA PHE A 147 0.41 8.16 22.52
C PHE A 147 -0.93 8.24 23.23
N VAL A 148 -1.83 9.14 22.80
CA VAL A 148 -3.18 9.29 23.41
C VAL A 148 -4.02 8.02 23.25
N TYR A 149 -4.16 7.48 22.03
CA TYR A 149 -5.06 6.34 21.81
C TYR A 149 -4.50 5.00 22.33
N CYS A 150 -3.20 4.95 22.66
CA CYS A 150 -2.59 3.82 23.35
C CYS A 150 -2.91 3.81 24.86
N ILE A 151 -3.30 4.95 25.46
CA ILE A 151 -3.63 5.03 26.89
C ILE A 151 -4.78 4.05 27.19
N PRO A 152 -4.60 3.11 28.15
CA PRO A 152 -5.67 2.23 28.58
C PRO A 152 -6.81 3.03 29.22
N VAL A 153 -8.04 2.74 28.80
CA VAL A 153 -9.28 3.32 29.35
C VAL A 153 -9.89 2.40 30.42
N GLY A 154 -10.87 2.91 31.17
CA GLY A 154 -11.61 2.13 32.16
C GLY A 154 -12.40 0.97 31.55
N ALA A 155 -12.75 -0.02 32.38
CA ALA A 155 -13.41 -1.26 31.92
C ALA A 155 -14.78 -1.05 31.25
N HIS A 156 -15.41 0.11 31.44
CA HIS A 156 -16.72 0.46 30.87
C HIS A 156 -16.64 1.62 29.87
N GLU A 157 -15.43 2.00 29.46
CA GLU A 157 -15.21 3.02 28.45
C GLU A 157 -14.86 2.37 27.11
N PHE A 158 -15.31 3.00 26.02
CA PHE A 158 -15.00 2.52 24.68
C PHE A 158 -13.56 2.86 24.29
N THR A 159 -12.86 1.91 23.68
CA THR A 159 -11.52 2.11 23.14
C THR A 159 -11.57 2.74 21.74
N VAL A 160 -10.46 3.29 21.27
CA VAL A 160 -10.38 3.91 19.93
C VAL A 160 -10.75 2.91 18.83
N GLU A 161 -10.30 1.66 18.97
CA GLU A 161 -10.55 0.60 18.01
C GLU A 161 -12.04 0.18 17.98
N GLN A 162 -12.76 0.34 19.10
CA GLN A 162 -14.22 0.14 19.12
C GLN A 162 -14.97 1.30 18.47
N CYS A 163 -14.48 2.53 18.59
CA CYS A 163 -15.14 3.72 18.06
C CYS A 163 -14.86 3.97 16.57
N PHE A 164 -13.65 3.65 16.11
CA PHE A 164 -13.13 4.06 14.79
C PHE A 164 -12.60 2.89 13.94
N GLY A 165 -12.45 1.70 14.51
CA GLY A 165 -11.84 0.55 13.83
C GLY A 165 -10.41 0.85 13.36
N ASP A 166 -9.98 0.14 12.32
CA ASP A 166 -8.63 0.28 11.75
C ASP A 166 -8.52 1.47 10.78
N GLY A 167 -9.65 2.05 10.36
CA GLY A 167 -9.69 3.15 9.38
C GLY A 167 -8.92 4.39 9.85
N LEU A 168 -8.90 4.65 11.16
CA LEU A 168 -8.07 5.71 11.76
C LEU A 168 -6.58 5.48 11.47
N ASN A 169 -6.10 4.26 11.72
CA ASN A 169 -4.69 3.90 11.50
C ASN A 169 -4.34 3.91 10.01
N TRP A 170 -5.24 3.44 9.13
CA TRP A 170 -5.07 3.52 7.69
C TRP A 170 -4.85 4.97 7.22
N ALA A 171 -5.72 5.89 7.62
CA ALA A 171 -5.59 7.30 7.24
C ALA A 171 -4.28 7.93 7.73
N GLY A 172 -3.91 7.73 9.00
CA GLY A 172 -2.68 8.28 9.55
C GLY A 172 -1.43 7.70 8.90
N CYS A 173 -1.37 6.38 8.73
CA CYS A 173 -0.25 5.70 8.08
C CYS A 173 -0.16 6.06 6.60
N MET A 174 -1.29 6.21 5.90
CA MET A 174 -1.30 6.69 4.52
C MET A 174 -0.66 8.07 4.40
N ILE A 175 -1.07 9.05 5.20
CA ILE A 175 -0.50 10.40 5.13
C ILE A 175 1.01 10.35 5.43
N ILE A 176 1.44 9.62 6.46
CA ILE A 176 2.87 9.43 6.77
C ILE A 176 3.62 8.81 5.59
N MET A 177 3.04 7.82 4.92
CA MET A 177 3.64 7.15 3.78
C MET A 177 3.77 8.08 2.57
N LEU A 178 2.69 8.78 2.22
CA LEU A 178 2.63 9.67 1.05
C LEU A 178 3.55 10.89 1.20
N LEU A 179 3.82 11.33 2.43
CA LEU A 179 4.79 12.36 2.75
C LEU A 179 6.24 11.84 2.83
N GLY A 180 6.47 10.53 2.70
CA GLY A 180 7.80 9.91 2.83
C GLY A 180 8.39 10.01 4.25
N GLN A 181 7.53 10.04 5.27
CA GLN A 181 7.92 10.25 6.67
C GLN A 181 8.01 8.94 7.49
N GLN A 182 7.60 7.79 6.94
CA GLN A 182 7.56 6.50 7.65
C GLN A 182 8.85 6.15 8.38
N ARG A 183 10.00 6.20 7.70
CA ARG A 183 11.29 5.85 8.32
C ARG A 183 11.64 6.74 9.52
N ARG A 184 11.27 8.02 9.47
CA ARG A 184 11.49 8.96 10.60
C ARG A 184 10.52 8.67 11.74
N TYR A 185 9.26 8.39 11.40
CA TYR A 185 8.25 7.96 12.35
C TYR A 185 8.69 6.73 13.16
N ASP A 186 9.16 5.67 12.48
CA ASP A 186 9.58 4.42 13.12
C ASP A 186 10.72 4.62 14.16
N ILE A 187 11.58 5.61 13.93
CA ILE A 187 12.72 5.92 14.79
C ILE A 187 12.32 6.86 15.93
N LEU A 188 11.43 7.81 15.67
CA LEU A 188 11.19 8.98 16.52
C LEU A 188 9.84 8.96 17.26
N ASP A 189 8.99 7.95 17.03
CA ASP A 189 7.71 7.81 17.71
C ASP A 189 7.87 7.60 19.24
N PHE A 190 7.09 8.38 20.00
CA PHE A 190 7.17 8.40 21.46
C PHE A 190 6.76 7.06 22.09
N SER A 191 5.72 6.43 21.55
CA SER A 191 5.19 5.17 22.04
C SER A 191 6.17 4.02 21.76
N TYR A 192 6.79 4.00 20.58
CA TYR A 192 7.79 2.98 20.22
C TYR A 192 9.04 3.11 21.07
N HIS A 193 9.45 4.34 21.39
CA HIS A 193 10.53 4.56 22.34
C HIS A 193 10.18 4.05 23.75
N LEU A 194 8.98 4.37 24.26
CA LEU A 194 8.52 3.88 25.57
C LEU A 194 8.50 2.35 25.64
N LEU A 195 7.95 1.69 24.62
CA LEU A 195 7.93 0.23 24.51
C LEU A 195 9.35 -0.36 24.53
N LYS A 196 10.30 0.28 23.82
CA LYS A 196 11.69 -0.18 23.73
C LYS A 196 12.39 -0.11 25.09
N VAL A 197 12.21 0.99 25.83
CA VAL A 197 12.80 1.16 27.16
C VAL A 197 12.18 0.21 28.18
N GLN A 198 10.85 0.08 28.18
CA GLN A 198 10.14 -0.81 29.10
C GLN A 198 10.51 -2.29 28.86
N LYS A 199 10.70 -2.71 27.59
CA LYS A 199 11.19 -4.06 27.27
C LYS A 199 12.59 -4.32 27.81
N HIS A 200 13.42 -3.28 27.91
CA HIS A 200 14.79 -3.40 28.39
C HIS A 200 14.85 -3.47 29.92
N ASP A 201 14.12 -2.62 30.64
CA ASP A 201 14.19 -2.55 32.11
C ASP A 201 13.13 -3.41 32.83
N GLY A 202 12.08 -3.82 32.13
CA GLY A 202 11.01 -4.67 32.66
C GLY A 202 10.12 -4.00 33.72
N LYS A 203 10.22 -2.68 33.91
CA LYS A 203 9.45 -1.99 34.96
C LYS A 203 7.97 -2.00 34.66
N ASP A 204 7.17 -2.10 35.73
CA ASP A 204 5.72 -1.94 35.69
C ASP A 204 5.27 -1.10 36.87
N GLU A 205 4.93 0.15 36.57
CA GLU A 205 4.51 1.15 37.54
C GLU A 205 3.21 1.80 37.07
N ILE A 206 2.49 2.44 37.99
CA ILE A 206 1.32 3.26 37.64
C ILE A 206 1.76 4.72 37.61
N ILE A 207 1.81 5.30 36.43
CA ILE A 207 2.24 6.69 36.22
C ILE A 207 1.02 7.49 35.74
N LYS A 208 0.62 8.51 36.50
CA LYS A 208 -0.57 9.33 36.20
C LYS A 208 -1.83 8.50 35.91
N SER A 209 -2.09 7.50 36.75
CA SER A 209 -3.19 6.54 36.61
C SER A 209 -3.12 5.60 35.39
N VAL A 210 -2.00 5.58 34.67
CA VAL A 210 -1.75 4.66 33.56
C VAL A 210 -0.87 3.51 34.04
N THR A 211 -1.39 2.28 33.95
CA THR A 211 -0.57 1.08 34.17
C THR A 211 0.40 0.89 33.02
N LEU A 212 1.71 1.00 33.30
CA LEU A 212 2.76 0.96 32.28
C LEU A 212 2.70 -0.33 31.45
N LYS A 213 2.52 -1.50 32.09
CA LYS A 213 2.42 -2.77 31.37
C LYS A 213 1.26 -2.81 30.36
N LYS A 214 0.08 -2.33 30.76
CA LYS A 214 -1.09 -2.26 29.86
C LYS A 214 -0.88 -1.28 28.71
N MET A 215 -0.22 -0.15 28.98
CA MET A 215 0.13 0.84 27.96
C MET A 215 1.04 0.24 26.90
N VAL A 216 2.17 -0.37 27.29
CA VAL A 216 3.13 -0.92 26.33
C VAL A 216 2.59 -2.13 25.56
N ASP A 217 1.71 -2.92 26.19
CA ASP A 217 1.01 -4.02 25.50
C ASP A 217 0.05 -3.47 24.43
N ARG A 218 -0.65 -2.35 24.68
CA ARG A 218 -1.46 -1.64 23.66
C ARG A 218 -0.57 -1.05 22.56
N ILE A 219 0.52 -0.38 22.92
CA ILE A 219 1.48 0.17 21.94
C ILE A 219 1.97 -0.93 21.00
N ARG A 220 2.33 -2.11 21.52
CA ARG A 220 2.80 -3.21 20.68
C ARG A 220 1.75 -3.68 19.67
N LYS A 221 0.46 -3.67 20.04
CA LYS A 221 -0.62 -4.03 19.11
C LYS A 221 -0.73 -3.02 17.97
N PHE A 222 -0.77 -1.72 18.29
CA PHE A 222 -0.82 -0.67 17.25
C PHE A 222 0.46 -0.60 16.41
N GLN A 223 1.62 -0.93 16.99
CA GLN A 223 2.85 -1.09 16.21
C GLN A 223 2.71 -2.15 15.12
N ILE A 224 2.18 -3.33 15.46
CA ILE A 224 1.96 -4.41 14.48
C ILE A 224 0.98 -3.96 13.38
N VAL A 225 -0.11 -3.30 13.77
CA VAL A 225 -1.11 -2.79 12.82
C VAL A 225 -0.48 -1.74 11.87
N ASN A 226 0.27 -0.77 12.41
CA ASN A 226 0.92 0.25 11.58
C ASN A 226 1.96 -0.38 10.65
N ASP A 227 2.78 -1.33 11.14
CA ASP A 227 3.78 -2.05 10.34
C ASP A 227 3.12 -2.78 9.15
N GLU A 228 1.97 -3.42 9.37
CA GLU A 228 1.20 -4.10 8.32
C GLU A 228 0.63 -3.11 7.30
N ILE A 229 0.01 -2.02 7.76
CA ILE A 229 -0.53 -0.98 6.89
C ILE A 229 0.58 -0.36 6.03
N PHE A 230 1.73 0.00 6.64
CA PHE A 230 2.87 0.54 5.91
C PHE A 230 3.43 -0.46 4.90
N ALA A 231 3.46 -1.76 5.21
CA ALA A 231 3.89 -2.78 4.26
C ALA A 231 2.96 -2.86 3.04
N ILE A 232 1.64 -2.81 3.26
CA ILE A 232 0.65 -2.81 2.17
C ILE A 232 0.79 -1.55 1.32
N LEU A 233 0.80 -0.37 1.92
CA LEU A 233 0.92 0.91 1.20
C LEU A 233 2.21 0.96 0.36
N ASN A 234 3.34 0.51 0.92
CA ASN A 234 4.61 0.44 0.20
C ASN A 234 4.54 -0.50 -1.02
N LYS A 235 3.82 -1.62 -0.91
CA LYS A 235 3.69 -2.59 -2.01
C LYS A 235 2.99 -1.95 -3.21
N TYR A 236 1.89 -1.24 -2.97
CA TYR A 236 1.12 -0.59 -4.03
C TYR A 236 1.84 0.63 -4.62
N LEU A 237 2.52 1.43 -3.81
CA LEU A 237 3.26 2.60 -4.30
C LEU A 237 4.52 2.27 -5.12
N LYS A 238 5.06 1.05 -5.01
CA LYS A 238 6.22 0.59 -5.79
C LYS A 238 5.85 -0.12 -7.10
N SER A 239 4.56 -0.39 -7.33
CA SER A 239 4.13 -1.23 -8.45
C SER A 239 4.11 -0.46 -9.79
N GLY A 240 4.04 0.87 -9.78
CA GLY A 240 4.09 1.70 -10.99
C GLY A 240 5.45 2.34 -11.32
N ASP A 241 6.53 2.05 -10.58
CA ASP A 241 7.89 2.49 -10.92
C ASP A 241 8.47 1.62 -12.06
N GLY A 242 7.84 1.65 -13.23
CA GLY A 242 8.34 1.02 -14.45
C GLY A 242 9.46 1.84 -15.09
N GLU A 243 10.67 1.24 -15.16
CA GLU A 243 11.87 1.47 -16.01
C GLU A 243 12.35 2.90 -16.38
N ASN A 244 11.64 3.99 -16.08
CA ASN A 244 11.93 5.35 -16.55
C ASN A 244 12.07 6.38 -15.41
N MET A 245 12.17 5.96 -14.16
CA MET A 245 12.51 6.87 -13.08
C MET A 245 13.99 7.26 -13.21
N PRO A 246 14.33 8.56 -13.38
CA PRO A 246 15.72 8.99 -13.31
C PRO A 246 16.27 8.53 -11.96
N VAL A 247 17.47 7.95 -11.96
CA VAL A 247 18.21 7.50 -10.77
C VAL A 247 17.87 8.44 -9.61
N GLU A 248 17.20 7.92 -8.57
CA GLU A 248 16.80 8.71 -7.40
C GLU A 248 18.02 9.53 -6.96
N HIS A 249 17.96 10.85 -7.15
CA HIS A 249 19.04 11.73 -6.77
C HIS A 249 19.10 11.76 -5.25
N VAL A 250 19.90 10.86 -4.67
CA VAL A 250 20.17 10.86 -3.24
C VAL A 250 20.99 12.10 -2.92
N ARG A 251 20.54 12.86 -1.93
CA ARG A 251 21.27 14.04 -1.47
C ARG A 251 22.63 13.63 -0.89
N CYS A 252 23.71 14.08 -1.51
CA CYS A 252 25.08 13.88 -1.02
C CYS A 252 25.50 14.99 -0.04
N PHE A 253 26.37 14.63 0.90
CA PHE A 253 27.01 15.58 1.81
C PHE A 253 28.49 15.71 1.45
N GLN A 254 28.99 16.94 1.45
CA GLN A 254 30.40 17.20 1.15
C GLN A 254 31.27 16.79 2.34
N PRO A 255 32.44 16.15 2.10
CA PRO A 255 33.39 15.89 3.17
C PRO A 255 33.96 17.22 3.72
N PRO A 256 34.55 17.22 4.93
CA PRO A 256 35.22 18.40 5.46
C PRO A 256 36.29 18.91 4.48
N ILE A 257 36.19 20.18 4.08
CA ILE A 257 37.16 20.82 3.19
C ILE A 257 38.27 21.45 4.04
N HIS A 258 39.52 21.11 3.73
CA HIS A 258 40.67 21.70 4.41
C HIS A 258 40.76 23.21 4.11
N GLN A 259 41.02 24.05 5.12
CA GLN A 259 40.99 25.52 4.99
C GLN A 259 41.89 26.05 3.86
N SER A 260 43.02 25.40 3.59
CA SER A 260 43.93 25.77 2.50
C SER A 260 43.31 25.67 1.10
N LEU A 261 42.27 24.87 0.92
CA LEU A 261 41.54 24.70 -0.34
C LEU A 261 40.27 25.57 -0.40
N ALA A 262 39.85 26.16 0.72
CA ALA A 262 38.61 26.94 0.84
C ALA A 262 38.82 28.46 0.60
N SER A 263 40.07 28.91 0.44
CA SER A 263 40.45 30.33 0.31
C SER A 263 40.94 30.75 -1.09
N ASN A 264 40.85 29.85 -2.08
CA ASN A 264 41.05 30.16 -3.50
C ASN A 264 39.70 30.17 -4.22
#